data_AF-R5KIT4-F1
#
_entry.id   AF-R5KIT4-F1
#
_cell.length_a   1.000
_cell.length_b   1.000
_cell.length_c   1.000
_cell.angle_alpha   90.00
_cell.angle_beta   90.00
_cell.angle_gamma   90.00
#
_symmetry.space_group_name_H-M   'P 1'
#
loop_
_entity.id
_entity.type
_entity.pdbx_description
1 polymer ?
#
loop_
_entity_poly.entity_id
_entity_poly.type
_entity_poly.pdbx_seq_one_letter_code
_entity_poly.pdbx_strand_id
1 'polypeptide(L)'
;MKERFITYIERSLPDRPGDKILFQFKREMLDEMTAMDKTVEKRGLRDEKVREDLIISEYPDLPGRYAAYYDKKTEKQRTKRNFIANAIGSAAYILLLLVAFLGISFATDAWERTWVIMVDGILLWIDYLLMIGVVKITSMRRVFHIFARILLGIAVMVAAVAVFLVCMAVLHMPYSWLIIIAGIAAVFAADSIYISVTRQKLAVIFYLAYIPAAAAMVYILLGAPGIIPWAPGWIMIPLSLLIDAAIIAALILRNKKIAREVAKHWNED
;
A
#
# COMPACT_ATOMS: atom_id res chain seq x y z
N MET A 1 -37.33 -4.02 32.09
CA MET A 1 -36.55 -3.01 31.36
C MET A 1 -35.02 -3.16 31.49
N LYS A 2 -34.34 -2.56 32.48
CA LYS A 2 -32.86 -2.52 32.48
C LYS A 2 -32.19 -3.91 32.55
N GLU A 3 -32.78 -4.86 33.25
CA GLU A 3 -32.19 -6.19 33.45
C GLU A 3 -32.05 -7.01 32.16
N ARG A 4 -32.99 -6.90 31.21
CA ARG A 4 -32.91 -7.66 29.94
C ARG A 4 -31.81 -7.13 29.03
N PHE A 5 -31.65 -5.81 28.92
CA PHE A 5 -30.53 -5.20 28.20
C PHE A 5 -29.19 -5.53 28.86
N ILE A 6 -29.10 -5.45 30.19
CA ILE A 6 -27.89 -5.84 30.93
C ILE A 6 -27.55 -7.31 30.68
N THR A 7 -28.54 -8.21 30.79
CA THR A 7 -28.35 -9.65 30.55
C THR A 7 -27.90 -9.93 29.12
N TYR A 8 -28.48 -9.24 28.13
CA TYR A 8 -28.10 -9.38 26.74
C TYR A 8 -26.67 -8.90 26.47
N ILE A 9 -26.29 -7.75 27.03
CA ILE A 9 -24.92 -7.20 26.92
C ILE A 9 -23.92 -8.12 27.60
N GLU A 10 -24.18 -8.57 28.83
CA GLU A 10 -23.29 -9.49 29.57
C GLU A 10 -23.15 -10.85 28.88
N ARG A 11 -24.24 -11.39 28.34
CA ARG A 11 -24.22 -12.66 27.60
C ARG A 11 -23.41 -12.54 26.31
N SER A 12 -23.52 -11.40 25.62
CA SER A 12 -22.83 -11.17 24.34
C SER A 12 -21.37 -10.76 24.54
N LEU A 13 -21.07 -10.09 25.66
CA LEU A 13 -19.75 -9.57 26.02
C LEU A 13 -19.47 -9.89 27.49
N PRO A 14 -18.95 -11.09 27.81
CA PRO A 14 -18.63 -11.47 29.18
C PRO A 14 -17.58 -10.53 29.78
N ASP A 15 -17.70 -10.23 31.07
CA ASP A 15 -16.73 -9.42 31.79
C ASP A 15 -15.30 -9.97 31.71
N ARG A 16 -14.35 -9.06 31.51
CA ARG A 16 -12.92 -9.35 31.51
C ARG A 16 -12.26 -8.53 32.63
N PRO A 17 -11.64 -9.18 33.63
CA PRO A 17 -11.06 -8.46 34.76
C PRO A 17 -9.99 -7.47 34.29
N GLY A 18 -10.14 -6.20 34.68
CA GLY A 18 -9.22 -5.11 34.36
C GLY A 18 -9.48 -4.38 33.04
N ASP A 19 -10.47 -4.79 32.25
CA ASP A 19 -10.79 -4.15 30.96
C ASP A 19 -11.69 -2.90 31.12
N LYS A 20 -11.06 -1.77 31.41
CA LYS A 20 -11.73 -0.46 31.54
C LYS A 20 -12.43 -0.03 30.24
N ILE A 21 -11.96 -0.48 29.08
CA ILE A 21 -12.52 -0.11 27.77
C ILE A 21 -13.82 -0.88 27.54
N LEU A 22 -13.84 -2.17 27.88
CA LEU A 22 -15.04 -3.00 27.86
C LEU A 22 -16.12 -2.43 28.77
N PHE A 23 -15.76 -2.05 30.00
CA PHE A 23 -16.72 -1.44 30.93
C PHE A 23 -17.33 -0.14 30.38
N GLN A 24 -16.51 0.73 29.79
CA GLN A 24 -16.99 1.96 29.16
C GLN A 24 -17.94 1.67 27.99
N PHE A 25 -17.60 0.70 27.14
CA PHE A 25 -18.44 0.28 26.03
C PHE A 25 -19.79 -0.28 26.49
N LYS A 26 -19.79 -1.19 27.48
CA LYS A 26 -21.02 -1.75 28.05
C LYS A 26 -21.93 -0.66 28.61
N ARG A 27 -21.35 0.34 29.29
CA ARG A 27 -22.10 1.48 29.84
C ARG A 27 -22.71 2.35 28.75
N GLU A 28 -21.92 2.71 27.73
CA GLU A 28 -22.41 3.50 26.58
C GLU A 28 -23.53 2.75 25.83
N MET A 29 -23.37 1.44 25.61
CA MET A 29 -24.39 0.60 24.98
C MET A 29 -25.69 0.53 25.80
N LEU A 30 -25.58 0.38 27.12
CA LEU A 30 -26.75 0.36 28.00
C LEU A 30 -27.50 1.70 27.96
N ASP A 31 -26.78 2.82 27.98
CA ASP A 31 -27.35 4.16 27.89
C ASP A 31 -28.03 4.38 26.52
N GLU A 32 -27.42 3.91 25.43
CA GLU A 32 -27.98 3.97 24.06
C GLU A 32 -29.27 3.15 23.93
N MET A 33 -29.26 1.88 24.34
CA MET A 33 -30.44 1.00 24.31
C MET A 33 -31.58 1.55 25.18
N THR A 34 -31.25 2.12 26.35
CA THR A 34 -32.24 2.76 27.24
C THR A 34 -32.82 4.04 26.64
N ALA A 35 -32.01 4.84 25.95
CA ALA A 35 -32.48 6.05 25.27
C ALA A 35 -33.37 5.71 24.07
N MET A 36 -33.05 4.65 23.33
CA MET A 36 -33.85 4.16 22.23
C MET A 36 -35.20 3.62 22.71
N ASP A 37 -35.24 2.89 23.81
CA ASP A 37 -36.49 2.41 24.42
C ASP A 37 -37.44 3.55 24.77
N LYS A 38 -36.95 4.59 25.45
CA LYS A 38 -37.75 5.80 25.74
C LYS A 38 -38.26 6.50 24.48
N THR A 39 -37.51 6.41 23.38
CA THR A 39 -37.90 6.99 22.09
C THR A 39 -39.01 6.17 21.43
N VAL A 40 -38.90 4.85 21.48
CA VAL A 40 -39.91 3.93 20.93
C VAL A 40 -41.20 3.97 21.76
N GLU A 41 -41.09 4.08 23.08
CA GLU A 41 -42.23 4.28 23.99
C GLU A 41 -43.01 5.56 23.65
N LYS A 42 -42.31 6.69 23.46
CA LYS A 42 -42.91 7.96 23.04
C LYS A 42 -43.58 7.89 21.67
N ARG A 43 -43.13 7.00 20.77
CA ARG A 43 -43.72 6.77 19.44
C ARG A 43 -44.98 5.89 19.48
N GLY A 44 -45.39 5.42 20.66
CA GLY A 44 -46.68 4.76 20.87
C GLY A 44 -46.60 3.24 21.06
N LEU A 45 -45.41 2.63 21.03
CA LEU A 45 -45.26 1.21 21.33
C LEU A 45 -45.28 0.99 22.86
N ARG A 46 -46.42 0.58 23.40
CA ARG A 46 -46.61 0.47 24.86
C ARG A 46 -46.17 -0.85 25.46
N ASP A 47 -46.14 -1.93 24.67
CA ASP A 47 -45.72 -3.26 25.14
C ASP A 47 -44.19 -3.32 25.36
N GLU A 48 -43.80 -3.48 26.62
CA GLU A 48 -42.40 -3.51 27.05
C GLU A 48 -41.63 -4.68 26.44
N LYS A 49 -42.21 -5.89 26.36
CA LYS A 49 -41.50 -7.06 25.84
C LYS A 49 -41.20 -6.90 24.36
N VAL A 50 -42.17 -6.37 23.61
CA VAL A 50 -42.02 -6.14 22.17
C VAL A 50 -40.97 -5.06 21.90
N ARG A 51 -40.93 -3.99 22.71
CA ARG A 51 -39.88 -2.96 22.59
C ARG A 51 -38.48 -3.51 22.88
N GLU A 52 -38.34 -4.27 23.96
CA GLU A 52 -37.04 -4.84 24.33
C GLU A 52 -36.51 -5.80 23.26
N ASP A 53 -37.36 -6.69 22.74
CA ASP A 53 -36.97 -7.64 21.69
C ASP A 53 -36.63 -6.91 20.38
N LEU A 54 -37.38 -5.84 20.03
CA LEU A 54 -37.09 -4.99 18.88
C LEU A 54 -35.72 -4.31 19.01
N ILE A 55 -35.44 -3.70 20.16
CA ILE A 55 -34.17 -3.00 20.38
C ILE A 55 -33.01 -3.98 20.39
N ILE A 56 -33.15 -5.15 21.04
CA ILE A 56 -32.12 -6.20 21.01
C ILE A 56 -31.85 -6.64 19.56
N SER A 57 -32.87 -6.74 18.72
CA SER A 57 -32.72 -7.13 17.31
C SER A 57 -31.95 -6.11 16.46
N GLU A 58 -31.90 -4.83 16.87
CA GLU A 58 -31.10 -3.80 16.17
C GLU A 58 -29.59 -3.91 16.44
N TYR A 59 -29.17 -4.69 17.46
CA TYR A 59 -27.76 -4.88 17.82
C TYR A 59 -27.29 -6.33 17.70
N PRO A 60 -27.47 -7.01 16.55
CA PRO A 60 -27.20 -8.44 16.43
C PRO A 60 -25.72 -8.82 16.61
N ASP A 61 -24.78 -7.89 16.39
CA ASP A 61 -23.33 -8.08 16.51
C ASP A 61 -22.68 -7.06 17.47
N LEU A 62 -22.94 -7.24 18.77
CA LEU A 62 -22.24 -6.52 19.84
C LEU A 62 -20.72 -6.79 19.87
N PRO A 63 -20.23 -8.03 19.69
CA PRO A 63 -18.79 -8.31 19.64
C PRO A 63 -18.05 -7.54 18.54
N GLY A 64 -18.59 -7.48 17.32
CA GLY A 64 -17.99 -6.71 16.23
C GLY A 64 -17.99 -5.20 16.49
N ARG A 65 -19.07 -4.66 17.08
CA ARG A 65 -19.12 -3.25 17.49
C ARG A 65 -18.10 -2.93 18.60
N TYR A 66 -17.95 -3.81 19.58
CA TYR A 66 -16.93 -3.66 20.62
C TYR A 66 -15.52 -3.71 20.02
N ALA A 67 -15.24 -4.60 19.07
CA ALA A 67 -13.96 -4.64 18.38
C ALA A 67 -13.64 -3.31 17.68
N ALA A 68 -14.60 -2.75 16.94
CA ALA A 68 -14.43 -1.44 16.29
C ALA A 68 -14.23 -0.29 17.32
N TYR A 69 -14.94 -0.33 18.44
CA TYR A 69 -14.79 0.64 19.53
C TYR A 69 -13.42 0.55 20.20
N TYR A 70 -12.97 -0.67 20.48
CA TYR A 70 -11.67 -0.97 21.07
C TYR A 70 -10.54 -0.50 20.15
N ASP A 71 -10.63 -0.81 18.86
CA ASP A 71 -9.66 -0.38 17.85
C ASP A 71 -9.56 1.14 17.82
N LYS A 72 -10.70 1.85 17.83
CA LYS A 72 -10.73 3.32 17.84
C LYS A 72 -10.12 3.93 19.11
N LYS A 73 -10.38 3.34 20.29
CA LYS A 73 -9.81 3.80 21.57
C LYS A 73 -8.31 3.54 21.67
N THR A 74 -7.85 2.42 21.12
CA THR A 74 -6.45 2.00 21.21
C THR A 74 -5.58 2.49 20.04
N GLU A 75 -6.17 3.04 18.98
CA GLU A 75 -5.47 3.51 17.78
C GLU A 75 -4.31 4.46 18.09
N LYS A 76 -4.54 5.48 18.93
CA LYS A 76 -3.50 6.45 19.31
C LYS A 76 -2.36 5.80 20.09
N GLN A 77 -2.68 4.92 21.03
CA GLN A 77 -1.69 4.24 21.87
C GLN A 77 -0.89 3.21 21.06
N ARG A 78 -1.56 2.49 20.15
CA ARG A 78 -0.92 1.55 19.22
C ARG A 78 -0.01 2.28 18.24
N THR A 79 -0.44 3.42 17.70
CA THR A 79 0.38 4.26 16.82
C THR A 79 1.63 4.76 17.54
N LYS A 80 1.49 5.26 18.78
CA LYS A 80 2.63 5.67 19.61
C LYS A 80 3.58 4.50 19.89
N ARG A 81 3.05 3.33 20.25
CA ARG A 81 3.85 2.13 20.52
C ARG A 81 4.59 1.65 19.27
N ASN A 82 3.93 1.62 18.12
CA ASN A 82 4.54 1.23 16.85
C ASN A 82 5.64 2.22 16.44
N PHE A 83 5.45 3.52 16.67
CA PHE A 83 6.48 4.53 16.42
C PHE A 83 7.72 4.31 17.30
N ILE A 84 7.52 4.08 18.61
CA ILE A 84 8.62 3.79 19.54
C ILE A 84 9.32 2.48 19.17
N ALA A 85 8.55 1.43 18.88
CA ALA A 85 9.11 0.13 18.48
C ALA A 85 9.93 0.25 17.19
N ASN A 86 9.46 1.00 16.20
CA ASN A 86 10.22 1.27 14.98
C ASN A 86 11.49 2.07 15.26
N ALA A 87 11.45 3.07 16.14
CA ALA A 87 12.63 3.86 16.50
C ALA A 87 13.70 3.00 17.20
N ILE A 88 13.29 2.20 18.19
CA ILE A 88 14.18 1.27 18.89
C ILE A 88 14.72 0.21 17.92
N GLY A 89 13.86 -0.35 17.07
CA GLY A 89 14.23 -1.31 16.03
C GLY A 89 15.24 -0.73 15.03
N SER A 90 15.08 0.53 14.63
CA SER A 90 16.03 1.24 13.75
C SER A 90 17.41 1.31 14.39
N ALA A 91 17.47 1.72 15.66
CA ALA A 91 18.72 1.84 16.39
C ALA A 91 19.41 0.49 16.58
N ALA A 92 18.63 -0.54 16.95
CA ALA A 92 19.14 -1.91 17.08
C ALA A 92 19.65 -2.46 15.73
N TYR A 93 18.94 -2.19 14.64
CA TYR A 93 19.33 -2.59 13.29
C TYR A 93 20.66 -1.97 12.85
N ILE A 94 20.83 -0.65 13.06
CA ILE A 94 22.08 0.05 12.74
C ILE A 94 23.23 -0.48 13.59
N LEU A 95 22.99 -0.76 14.88
CA LEU A 95 24.02 -1.34 15.76
C LEU A 95 24.42 -2.74 15.28
N LEU A 96 23.45 -3.56 14.87
CA LEU A 96 23.71 -4.88 14.30
C LEU A 96 24.54 -4.78 13.01
N LEU A 97 24.17 -3.86 12.11
CA LEU A 97 24.96 -3.59 10.89
C LEU A 97 26.39 -3.18 11.22
N LEU A 98 26.59 -2.33 12.24
CA LEU A 98 27.92 -1.93 12.69
C LEU A 98 28.73 -3.12 13.21
N VAL A 99 28.12 -3.98 14.02
CA VAL A 99 28.77 -5.20 14.53
C VAL A 99 29.11 -6.14 13.38
N ALA A 100 28.21 -6.34 12.42
CA ALA A 100 28.45 -7.19 11.24
C ALA A 100 29.55 -6.61 10.34
N PHE A 101 29.50 -5.30 10.06
CA PHE A 101 30.53 -4.59 9.30
C PHE A 101 31.91 -4.74 9.95
N LEU A 102 32.03 -4.41 11.24
CA LEU A 102 33.30 -4.50 11.95
C LEU A 102 33.78 -5.95 12.06
N GLY A 103 32.90 -6.89 12.43
CA GLY A 103 33.24 -8.30 12.59
C GLY A 103 33.79 -8.92 11.30
N ILE A 104 33.14 -8.66 10.17
CA ILE A 104 33.59 -9.17 8.86
C ILE A 104 34.86 -8.44 8.40
N SER A 105 34.94 -7.11 8.61
CA SER A 105 36.13 -6.34 8.22
C SER A 105 37.38 -6.77 8.97
N PHE A 106 37.30 -6.98 10.29
CA PHE A 106 38.43 -7.50 11.07
C PHE A 106 38.78 -8.95 10.75
N ALA A 107 37.80 -9.78 10.39
CA ALA A 107 38.05 -11.18 10.08
C ALA A 107 38.67 -11.39 8.68
N THR A 108 38.44 -10.47 7.74
CA THR A 108 38.83 -10.63 6.33
C THR A 108 39.85 -9.61 5.84
N ASP A 109 40.11 -8.55 6.61
CA ASP A 109 40.90 -7.37 6.23
C ASP A 109 40.47 -6.70 4.90
N ALA A 110 39.29 -7.05 4.38
CA ALA A 110 38.76 -6.60 3.09
C ALA A 110 37.91 -5.32 3.22
N TRP A 111 38.47 -4.29 3.87
CA TRP A 111 37.81 -3.00 4.12
C TRP A 111 37.24 -2.34 2.85
N GLU A 112 37.87 -2.61 1.70
CA GLU A 112 37.46 -2.13 0.37
C GLU A 112 36.08 -2.68 -0.08
N ARG A 113 35.61 -3.81 0.48
CA ARG A 113 34.34 -4.46 0.10
C ARG A 113 33.33 -4.44 1.23
N THR A 114 33.79 -4.57 2.46
CA THR A 114 32.91 -4.72 3.63
C THR A 114 32.12 -3.45 3.94
N TRP A 115 32.58 -2.27 3.51
CA TRP A 115 31.83 -1.01 3.68
C TRP A 115 30.42 -1.06 3.05
N VAL A 116 30.24 -1.88 2.02
CA VAL A 116 28.95 -2.13 1.35
C VAL A 116 27.92 -2.67 2.35
N ILE A 117 28.34 -3.47 3.33
CA ILE A 117 27.45 -4.01 4.38
C ILE A 117 26.76 -2.86 5.13
N MET A 118 27.51 -1.80 5.46
CA MET A 118 26.95 -0.64 6.15
C MET A 118 26.06 0.19 5.22
N VAL A 119 26.57 0.51 4.03
CA VAL A 119 25.85 1.39 3.10
C VAL A 119 24.58 0.73 2.57
N ASP A 120 24.65 -0.49 2.05
CA ASP A 120 23.47 -1.21 1.55
C ASP A 120 22.51 -1.56 2.69
N GLY A 121 23.04 -1.87 3.88
CA GLY A 121 22.19 -2.04 5.06
C GLY A 121 21.36 -0.78 5.35
N ILE A 122 21.97 0.40 5.31
CA ILE A 122 21.25 1.67 5.46
C ILE A 122 20.29 1.92 4.28
N LEU A 123 20.68 1.62 3.04
CA LEU A 123 19.80 1.78 1.88
C LEU A 123 18.55 0.89 1.98
N LEU A 124 18.70 -0.37 2.38
CA LEU A 124 17.59 -1.29 2.61
C LEU A 124 16.68 -0.82 3.75
N TRP A 125 17.27 -0.24 4.80
CA TRP A 125 16.50 0.39 5.88
C TRP A 125 15.69 1.59 5.39
N ILE A 126 16.29 2.45 4.57
CA ILE A 126 15.61 3.59 3.95
C ILE A 126 14.48 3.07 3.05
N ASP A 127 14.73 2.05 2.22
CA ASP A 127 13.73 1.45 1.35
C ASP A 127 12.53 0.91 2.13
N TYR A 128 12.77 0.22 3.24
CA TYR A 128 11.73 -0.21 4.17
C TYR A 128 10.88 0.97 4.69
N LEU A 129 11.52 2.07 5.12
CA LEU A 129 10.80 3.27 5.57
C LEU A 129 9.98 3.93 4.46
N LEU A 130 10.52 3.98 3.24
CA LEU A 130 9.82 4.47 2.06
C LEU A 130 8.57 3.63 1.78
N MET A 131 8.67 2.30 1.86
CA MET A 131 7.54 1.39 1.65
C MET A 131 6.43 1.56 2.70
N ILE A 132 6.77 1.76 3.97
CA ILE A 132 5.78 2.14 5.00
C ILE A 132 5.08 3.44 4.61
N GLY A 133 5.86 4.42 4.13
CA GLY A 133 5.34 5.69 3.63
C GLY A 133 4.37 5.50 2.46
N VAL A 134 4.71 4.65 1.49
CA VAL A 134 3.86 4.36 0.32
C VAL A 134 2.52 3.80 0.80
N VAL A 135 2.53 2.73 1.60
CA VAL A 135 1.30 2.09 2.10
C VAL A 135 0.44 3.08 2.88
N LYS A 136 1.04 3.89 3.76
CA LYS A 136 0.33 4.89 4.54
C LYS A 136 -0.30 5.95 3.65
N ILE A 137 0.44 6.52 2.70
CA ILE A 137 -0.06 7.56 1.79
C ILE A 137 -1.14 7.00 0.85
N THR A 138 -1.00 5.75 0.38
CA THR A 138 -2.01 5.08 -0.44
C THR A 138 -3.31 4.84 0.33
N SER A 139 -3.26 4.63 1.64
CA SER A 139 -4.47 4.52 2.49
C SER A 139 -5.21 5.85 2.69
N MET A 140 -4.60 6.98 2.32
CA MET A 140 -5.20 8.31 2.44
C MET A 140 -6.07 8.65 1.23
N ARG A 141 -6.58 9.88 1.17
CA ARG A 141 -7.40 10.36 0.05
C ARG A 141 -6.64 10.27 -1.28
N ARG A 142 -7.36 10.05 -2.38
CA ARG A 142 -6.81 9.90 -3.74
C ARG A 142 -5.86 11.01 -4.20
N VAL A 143 -6.03 12.24 -3.70
CA VAL A 143 -5.14 13.38 -4.00
C VAL A 143 -3.69 13.08 -3.60
N PHE A 144 -3.49 12.30 -2.54
CA PHE A 144 -2.16 11.94 -2.05
C PHE A 144 -1.49 10.81 -2.84
N HIS A 145 -2.19 10.14 -3.77
CA HIS A 145 -1.60 9.04 -4.55
C HIS A 145 -0.43 9.51 -5.42
N ILE A 146 -0.36 10.79 -5.80
CA ILE A 146 0.79 11.34 -6.54
C ILE A 146 2.07 11.23 -5.69
N PHE A 147 1.99 11.55 -4.39
CA PHE A 147 3.13 11.42 -3.49
C PHE A 147 3.52 9.97 -3.27
N ALA A 148 2.54 9.05 -3.17
CA ALA A 148 2.82 7.62 -3.07
C ALA A 148 3.56 7.09 -4.31
N ARG A 149 3.20 7.55 -5.51
CA ARG A 149 3.87 7.20 -6.77
C ARG A 149 5.32 7.68 -6.82
N ILE A 150 5.55 8.94 -6.43
CA ILE A 150 6.91 9.50 -6.34
C ILE A 150 7.74 8.68 -5.34
N LEU A 151 7.18 8.41 -4.16
CA LEU A 151 7.86 7.67 -3.11
C LEU A 151 8.18 6.23 -3.53
N LEU A 152 7.26 5.57 -4.25
CA LEU A 152 7.48 4.25 -4.85
C LEU A 152 8.61 4.29 -5.89
N GLY A 153 8.68 5.32 -6.73
CA GLY A 153 9.78 5.51 -7.67
C GLY A 153 11.14 5.66 -6.96
N ILE A 154 11.17 6.45 -5.88
CA ILE A 154 12.38 6.59 -5.05
C ILE A 154 12.77 5.25 -4.42
N ALA A 155 11.82 4.49 -3.87
CA ALA A 155 12.07 3.18 -3.28
C ALA A 155 12.72 2.21 -4.29
N VAL A 156 12.12 2.08 -5.48
CA VAL A 156 12.68 1.24 -6.55
C VAL A 156 14.09 1.68 -6.94
N MET A 157 14.36 2.98 -7.01
CA MET A 157 15.71 3.49 -7.32
C MET A 157 16.71 3.24 -6.18
N VAL A 158 16.31 3.37 -4.92
CA VAL A 158 17.15 3.03 -3.76
C VAL A 158 17.51 1.55 -3.78
N ALA A 159 16.53 0.68 -4.02
CA ALA A 159 16.78 -0.76 -4.19
C ALA A 159 17.72 -1.05 -5.36
N ALA A 160 17.55 -0.38 -6.52
CA ALA A 160 18.44 -0.53 -7.66
C ALA A 160 19.88 -0.07 -7.35
N VAL A 161 20.04 1.02 -6.58
CA VAL A 161 21.37 1.48 -6.13
C VAL A 161 22.01 0.46 -5.20
N ALA A 162 21.27 -0.13 -4.27
CA ALA A 162 21.81 -1.20 -3.41
C ALA A 162 22.29 -2.39 -4.23
N VAL A 163 21.46 -2.89 -5.18
CA VAL A 163 21.87 -3.98 -6.08
C VAL A 163 23.09 -3.60 -6.92
N PHE A 164 23.14 -2.35 -7.42
CA PHE A 164 24.30 -1.84 -8.15
C PHE A 164 25.58 -1.86 -7.31
N LEU A 165 25.51 -1.42 -6.05
CA LEU A 165 26.66 -1.40 -5.14
C LEU A 165 27.17 -2.81 -4.85
N VAL A 166 26.28 -3.78 -4.59
CA VAL A 166 26.68 -5.20 -4.45
C VAL A 166 27.37 -5.69 -5.73
N CYS A 167 26.75 -5.47 -6.89
CA CYS A 167 27.29 -5.96 -8.16
C CYS A 167 28.64 -5.31 -8.52
N MET A 168 28.84 -4.05 -8.15
CA MET A 168 30.08 -3.31 -8.41
C MET A 168 31.19 -3.68 -7.42
N ALA A 169 30.92 -3.60 -6.12
CA ALA A 169 31.94 -3.70 -5.08
C ALA A 169 32.18 -5.14 -4.57
N VAL A 170 31.19 -6.02 -4.67
CA VAL A 170 31.32 -7.43 -4.24
C VAL A 170 31.56 -8.34 -5.44
N LEU A 171 30.68 -8.29 -6.44
CA LEU A 171 30.71 -9.21 -7.59
C LEU A 171 31.65 -8.77 -8.72
N HIS A 172 32.13 -7.52 -8.70
CA HIS A 172 33.01 -6.95 -9.73
C HIS A 172 32.48 -7.15 -11.16
N MET A 173 31.15 -7.08 -11.33
CA MET A 173 30.52 -7.37 -12.61
C MET A 173 30.85 -6.26 -13.64
N PRO A 174 31.38 -6.62 -14.82
CA PRO A 174 31.45 -5.67 -15.92
C PRO A 174 30.02 -5.26 -16.29
N TYR A 175 29.82 -3.98 -16.58
CA TYR A 175 28.50 -3.39 -16.86
C TYR A 175 27.51 -3.35 -15.68
N SER A 176 27.98 -3.39 -14.42
CA SER A 176 27.12 -3.21 -13.24
C SER A 176 26.24 -1.95 -13.32
N TRP A 177 26.71 -0.88 -13.96
CA TRP A 177 25.93 0.35 -14.21
C TRP A 177 24.60 0.12 -14.94
N LEU A 178 24.44 -0.99 -15.68
CA LEU A 178 23.17 -1.37 -16.32
C LEU A 178 22.07 -1.61 -15.30
N ILE A 179 22.41 -1.95 -14.05
CA ILE A 179 21.43 -2.12 -12.96
C ILE A 179 20.69 -0.80 -12.69
N ILE A 180 21.35 0.35 -12.81
CA ILE A 180 20.70 1.66 -12.65
C ILE A 180 19.69 1.89 -13.78
N ILE A 181 20.04 1.55 -15.02
CA ILE A 181 19.14 1.64 -16.17
C ILE A 181 17.95 0.68 -16.02
N ALA A 182 18.20 -0.55 -15.55
CA ALA A 182 17.16 -1.51 -15.21
C ALA A 182 16.27 -1.00 -14.07
N GLY A 183 16.83 -0.29 -13.09
CA GLY A 183 16.09 0.39 -12.04
C GLY A 183 15.11 1.42 -12.59
N ILE A 184 15.54 2.26 -13.54
CA ILE A 184 14.66 3.23 -14.21
C ILE A 184 13.52 2.52 -14.95
N ALA A 185 13.82 1.43 -15.67
CA ALA A 185 12.79 0.61 -16.32
C ALA A 185 11.80 0.01 -15.29
N ALA A 186 12.32 -0.46 -14.15
CA ALA A 186 11.52 -0.99 -13.05
C ALA A 186 10.64 0.07 -12.40
N VAL A 187 11.05 1.35 -12.35
CA VAL A 187 10.18 2.45 -11.88
C VAL A 187 8.93 2.56 -12.73
N PHE A 188 9.05 2.51 -14.06
CA PHE A 188 7.88 2.54 -14.95
C PHE A 188 6.98 1.32 -14.75
N ALA A 189 7.56 0.13 -14.56
CA ALA A 189 6.81 -1.09 -14.29
C ALA A 189 6.07 -1.02 -12.95
N ALA A 190 6.76 -0.62 -11.87
CA ALA A 190 6.19 -0.50 -10.54
C ALA A 190 5.06 0.55 -10.50
N ASP A 191 5.27 1.71 -11.13
CA ASP A 191 4.25 2.74 -11.22
C ASP A 191 3.05 2.28 -12.07
N SER A 192 3.28 1.51 -13.15
CA SER A 192 2.21 0.90 -13.94
C SER A 192 1.36 -0.06 -13.12
N ILE A 193 2.01 -0.92 -12.32
CA ILE A 193 1.34 -1.83 -11.39
C ILE A 193 0.53 -1.00 -10.38
N TYR A 194 1.10 0.05 -9.81
CA TYR A 194 0.43 0.92 -8.85
C TYR A 194 -0.85 1.57 -9.42
N ILE A 195 -0.77 2.11 -10.64
CA ILE A 195 -1.93 2.70 -11.35
C ILE A 195 -3.02 1.66 -11.57
N SER A 196 -2.64 0.44 -11.96
CA SER A 196 -3.58 -0.67 -12.21
C SER A 196 -4.31 -1.10 -10.93
N VAL A 197 -3.58 -1.25 -9.82
CA VAL A 197 -4.12 -1.65 -8.51
C VAL A 197 -5.03 -0.57 -7.95
N THR A 198 -4.65 0.70 -8.08
CA THR A 198 -5.43 1.83 -7.56
C THR A 198 -6.58 2.28 -8.49
N ARG A 199 -6.74 1.63 -9.66
CA ARG A 199 -7.77 1.90 -10.68
C ARG A 199 -7.92 3.39 -11.00
N GLN A 200 -6.79 4.08 -11.23
CA GLN A 200 -6.81 5.50 -11.55
C GLN A 200 -7.49 5.76 -12.90
N LYS A 201 -8.31 6.83 -12.95
CA LYS A 201 -8.86 7.34 -14.21
C LYS A 201 -7.71 7.84 -15.09
N LEU A 202 -7.84 7.68 -16.41
CA LEU A 202 -6.83 8.11 -17.40
C LEU A 202 -5.48 7.35 -17.33
N ALA A 203 -5.45 6.15 -16.74
CA ALA A 203 -4.27 5.27 -16.70
C ALA A 203 -3.58 5.08 -18.07
N VAL A 204 -4.38 5.02 -19.14
CA VAL A 204 -3.91 4.85 -20.52
C VAL A 204 -2.89 5.92 -20.92
N ILE A 205 -3.07 7.18 -20.50
CA ILE A 205 -2.15 8.27 -20.88
C ILE A 205 -0.74 7.99 -20.33
N PHE A 206 -0.66 7.49 -19.09
CA PHE A 206 0.62 7.13 -18.48
C PHE A 206 1.26 5.93 -19.17
N TYR A 207 0.48 4.90 -19.52
CA TYR A 207 1.00 3.73 -20.24
C TYR A 207 1.58 4.10 -21.61
N LEU A 208 0.93 4.99 -22.36
CA LEU A 208 1.44 5.50 -23.64
C LEU A 208 2.77 6.25 -23.48
N ALA A 209 3.00 6.92 -22.35
CA ALA A 209 4.30 7.55 -22.08
C ALA A 209 5.37 6.55 -21.63
N TYR A 210 4.97 5.48 -20.91
CA TYR A 210 5.90 4.49 -20.37
C TYR A 210 6.40 3.50 -21.40
N ILE A 211 5.59 3.15 -22.41
CA ILE A 211 5.97 2.20 -23.45
C ILE A 211 7.25 2.64 -24.19
N PRO A 212 7.36 3.89 -24.72
CA PRO A 212 8.57 4.34 -25.38
C PRO A 212 9.76 4.55 -24.44
N ALA A 213 9.49 5.05 -23.24
CA ALA A 213 10.54 5.26 -22.24
C ALA A 213 11.18 3.93 -21.80
N ALA A 214 10.36 2.91 -21.54
CA ALA A 214 10.83 1.57 -21.21
C ALA A 214 11.55 0.91 -22.39
N ALA A 215 11.05 1.07 -23.62
CA ALA A 215 11.71 0.54 -24.82
C ALA A 215 13.12 1.12 -25.02
N ALA A 216 13.32 2.41 -24.74
CA ALA A 216 14.65 3.03 -24.76
C ALA A 216 15.59 2.43 -23.69
N MET A 217 15.09 2.17 -22.47
CA MET A 217 15.88 1.51 -21.43
C MET A 217 16.24 0.07 -21.83
N VAL A 218 15.29 -0.70 -22.36
CA VAL A 218 15.52 -2.07 -22.86
C VAL A 218 16.55 -2.08 -23.99
N TYR A 219 16.51 -1.09 -24.89
CA TYR A 219 17.53 -0.93 -25.92
C TYR A 219 18.93 -0.77 -25.34
N ILE A 220 19.11 0.09 -24.34
CA ILE A 220 20.42 0.28 -23.69
C ILE A 220 20.85 -1.02 -23.00
N LEU A 221 19.93 -1.69 -22.28
CA LEU A 221 20.20 -2.93 -21.56
C LEU A 221 20.65 -4.08 -22.46
N LEU A 222 20.10 -4.17 -23.67
CA LEU A 222 20.46 -5.22 -24.64
C LEU A 222 21.63 -4.81 -25.53
N GLY A 223 21.73 -3.53 -25.90
CA GLY A 223 22.73 -3.01 -26.82
C GLY A 223 24.10 -2.83 -26.20
N ALA A 224 24.19 -2.34 -24.96
CA ALA A 224 25.45 -2.10 -24.27
C ALA A 224 26.30 -3.38 -24.05
N PRO A 225 25.73 -4.53 -23.63
CA PRO A 225 26.49 -5.79 -23.53
C PRO A 225 26.66 -6.49 -24.89
N GLY A 226 26.14 -5.93 -26.00
CA GLY A 226 26.25 -6.53 -27.33
C GLY A 226 25.30 -7.70 -27.61
N ILE A 227 24.23 -7.87 -26.80
CA ILE A 227 23.20 -8.90 -27.04
C ILE A 227 22.45 -8.61 -28.34
N ILE A 228 22.20 -7.33 -28.61
CA ILE A 228 21.70 -6.84 -29.90
C ILE A 228 22.69 -5.86 -30.52
N PRO A 229 22.74 -5.74 -31.86
CA PRO A 229 23.62 -4.76 -32.47
C PRO A 229 23.10 -3.34 -32.22
N TRP A 230 23.99 -2.44 -31.78
CA TRP A 230 23.65 -1.06 -31.42
C TRP A 230 22.99 -0.28 -32.58
N ALA A 231 23.60 -0.32 -33.76
CA ALA A 231 23.17 0.46 -34.92
C ALA A 231 21.77 0.12 -35.49
N PRO A 232 21.32 -1.14 -35.56
CA PRO A 232 19.93 -1.46 -35.89
C PRO A 232 19.01 -1.49 -34.67
N GLY A 233 19.54 -1.68 -33.45
CA GLY A 233 18.74 -1.89 -32.24
C GLY A 233 17.87 -0.69 -31.83
N TRP A 234 18.22 0.53 -32.24
CA TRP A 234 17.41 1.72 -31.94
C TRP A 234 15.99 1.65 -32.54
N ILE A 235 15.75 0.76 -33.51
CA ILE A 235 14.43 0.54 -34.13
C ILE A 235 13.35 0.11 -33.12
N MET A 236 13.74 -0.38 -31.94
CA MET A 236 12.80 -0.68 -30.86
C MET A 236 12.04 0.55 -30.36
N ILE A 237 12.66 1.74 -30.41
CA ILE A 237 12.05 3.01 -30.00
C ILE A 237 10.92 3.42 -30.96
N PRO A 238 11.11 3.58 -32.28
CA PRO A 238 10.00 3.87 -33.19
C PRO A 238 8.96 2.75 -33.21
N LEU A 239 9.35 1.48 -33.03
CA LEU A 239 8.41 0.37 -32.93
C LEU A 239 7.46 0.52 -31.71
N SER A 240 7.98 0.96 -30.56
CA SER A 240 7.15 1.25 -29.39
C SER A 240 6.13 2.36 -29.63
N LEU A 241 6.48 3.39 -30.41
CA LEU A 241 5.54 4.45 -30.80
C LEU A 241 4.45 3.94 -31.74
N LEU A 242 4.76 2.96 -32.60
CA LEU A 242 3.75 2.30 -33.43
C LEU A 242 2.77 1.48 -32.58
N ILE A 243 3.25 0.84 -31.52
CA ILE A 243 2.40 0.14 -30.54
C ILE A 243 1.43 1.13 -29.88
N ASP A 244 1.92 2.29 -29.45
CA ASP A 244 1.07 3.35 -28.88
C ASP A 244 0.00 3.82 -29.85
N ALA A 245 0.37 4.07 -31.11
CA ALA A 245 -0.57 4.46 -32.16
C ALA A 245 -1.67 3.39 -32.37
N ALA A 246 -1.29 2.11 -32.35
CA ALA A 246 -2.24 1.00 -32.46
C ALA A 246 -3.19 0.93 -31.25
N ILE A 247 -2.69 1.14 -30.02
CA ILE A 247 -3.49 1.18 -28.79
C ILE A 247 -4.51 2.33 -28.85
N ILE A 248 -4.07 3.53 -29.26
CA ILE A 248 -4.94 4.70 -29.42
C ILE A 248 -6.05 4.41 -30.45
N ALA A 249 -5.68 3.87 -31.61
CA ALA A 249 -6.64 3.50 -32.66
C ALA A 249 -7.68 2.49 -32.15
N ALA A 250 -7.25 1.45 -31.44
CA ALA A 250 -8.13 0.45 -30.85
C ALA A 250 -9.12 1.06 -29.84
N LEU A 251 -8.66 1.99 -29.00
CA LEU A 251 -9.50 2.70 -28.03
C LEU A 251 -10.54 3.60 -28.70
N ILE A 252 -10.15 4.32 -29.76
CA ILE A 252 -11.07 5.15 -30.54
C ILE A 252 -12.15 4.27 -31.20
N LEU A 253 -11.76 3.16 -31.82
CA LEU A 253 -12.69 2.22 -32.44
C LEU A 253 -13.68 1.63 -31.43
N ARG A 254 -13.18 1.24 -30.25
CA ARG A 254 -14.01 0.73 -29.15
C ARG A 254 -15.00 1.79 -28.63
N ASN A 255 -14.53 3.02 -28.41
CA ASN A 255 -15.41 4.12 -27.97
C ASN A 255 -16.48 4.45 -29.01
N LYS A 256 -16.13 4.46 -30.31
CA LYS A 256 -17.10 4.64 -31.40
C LYS A 256 -18.13 3.52 -31.43
N LYS A 257 -17.74 2.26 -31.18
CA LYS A 257 -18.66 1.12 -31.12
C LYS A 257 -19.66 1.27 -29.97
N ILE A 258 -19.18 1.59 -28.77
CA ILE A 258 -20.04 1.82 -27.59
C ILE A 258 -21.00 2.99 -27.84
N ALA A 259 -20.52 4.10 -28.41
CA ALA A 259 -21.37 5.25 -28.72
C ALA A 259 -22.50 4.89 -29.70
N ARG A 260 -22.24 4.04 -30.70
CA ARG A 260 -23.28 3.55 -31.62
C ARG A 260 -24.27 2.62 -30.93
N GLU A 261 -23.81 1.71 -30.07
CA GLU A 261 -24.68 0.80 -29.31
C GLU A 261 -25.61 1.58 -28.38
N VAL A 262 -25.10 2.60 -27.68
CA VAL A 262 -25.92 3.49 -26.84
C VAL A 262 -26.93 4.27 -27.69
N ALA A 263 -26.50 4.88 -28.80
CA ALA A 263 -27.42 5.62 -29.67
C ALA A 263 -28.53 4.73 -30.25
N LYS A 264 -28.24 3.47 -30.55
CA LYS A 264 -29.24 2.49 -31.00
C LYS A 264 -30.26 2.18 -29.90
N HIS A 265 -29.81 1.96 -28.67
CA HIS A 265 -30.69 1.64 -27.54
C HIS A 265 -31.65 2.79 -27.20
N TRP A 266 -31.21 4.05 -27.32
CA TRP A 266 -32.05 5.23 -27.07
C TRP A 266 -33.05 5.56 -28.19
N ASN A 267 -32.87 4.99 -29.38
CA ASN A 267 -33.77 5.17 -30.52
C ASN A 267 -34.78 4.01 -30.67
N GLU A 268 -34.74 3.01 -29.78
CA GLU A 268 -35.65 1.85 -29.75
C GLU A 268 -36.75 1.96 -28.67
N ASP A 269 -36.77 3.05 -27.88
CA ASP A 269 -37.85 3.48 -26.95
C ASP A 269 -38.67 4.64 -27.54
#